data_AF-A0A4Z0W1B2-F1
#
_entry.id   AF-A0A4Z0W1B2-F1
#
_cell.length_a   1.000
_cell.length_b   1.000
_cell.length_c   1.000
_cell.angle_alpha   90.00
_cell.angle_beta   90.00
_cell.angle_gamma   90.00
#
_symmetry.space_group_name_H-M   'P 1'
#
loop_
_entity.id
_entity.type
_entity.pdbx_description
1 polymer ?
#
loop_
_entity_poly.entity_id
_entity_poly.type
_entity_poly.pdbx_seq_one_letter_code
_entity_poly.pdbx_strand_id
1 'polypeptide(L)'
;MADAEFAQRRTRALQLLADKGLRRANYYPPLMRLVERLGMEMRPPHFMPFHQAVLVFGIYFGVVWGLLMWLLFWSSDGMAPSTAISTALAAGFLFGVVMAGWYQFDRRRHKLPSWEAL
;
A
#
# COMPACT_ATOMS: atom_id res chain seq x y z
N MET A 1 18.97 -18.03 1.81
CA MET A 1 19.83 -16.93 2.31
C MET A 1 19.23 -15.56 1.96
N ALA A 2 18.80 -15.31 0.71
CA ALA A 2 18.15 -14.06 0.32
C ALA A 2 16.88 -13.71 1.14
N ASP A 3 16.05 -14.72 1.47
CA ASP A 3 14.82 -14.49 2.26
C ASP A 3 15.12 -14.08 3.70
N ALA A 4 16.18 -14.64 4.30
CA ALA A 4 16.62 -14.29 5.65
C ALA A 4 17.17 -12.86 5.72
N GLU A 5 17.93 -12.43 4.70
CA GLU A 5 18.43 -11.07 4.59
C GLU A 5 17.28 -10.06 4.38
N PHE A 6 16.29 -10.41 3.55
CA PHE A 6 15.10 -9.59 3.35
C PHE A 6 14.30 -9.41 4.65
N ALA A 7 14.03 -10.50 5.38
CA ALA A 7 13.33 -10.47 6.66
C ALA A 7 14.08 -9.63 7.71
N GLN A 8 15.42 -9.71 7.73
CA GLN A 8 16.26 -8.91 8.62
C GLN A 8 16.18 -7.42 8.27
N ARG A 9 16.31 -7.05 6.99
CA ARG A 9 16.15 -5.65 6.53
C ARG A 9 14.77 -5.11 6.85
N ARG A 10 13.72 -5.92 6.64
CA ARG A 10 12.33 -5.56 6.95
C ARG A 10 12.15 -5.28 8.44
N THR A 11 12.75 -6.09 9.30
CA THR A 11 12.72 -5.89 10.76
C THR A 11 13.42 -4.59 11.15
N ARG A 12 14.62 -4.32 10.61
CA ARG A 12 15.35 -3.06 10.84
C ARG A 12 14.58 -1.85 10.35
N ALA A 13 13.93 -1.94 9.18
CA ALA A 13 13.10 -0.88 8.64
C ALA A 13 11.96 -0.53 9.60
N LEU A 14 11.25 -1.54 10.12
CA LEU A 14 10.14 -1.35 11.06
C LEU A 14 10.62 -0.77 12.41
N GLN A 15 11.77 -1.21 12.91
CA GLN A 15 12.40 -0.64 14.10
C GLN A 15 12.77 0.82 13.89
N LEU A 16 13.45 1.15 12.78
CA LEU A 16 13.82 2.52 12.43
C LEU A 16 12.60 3.45 12.33
N LEU A 17 11.50 2.97 11.74
CA LEU A 17 10.26 3.71 11.65
C LEU A 17 9.65 3.97 13.05
N ALA A 18 9.71 2.98 13.94
CA ALA A 18 9.25 3.13 15.32
C ALA A 18 10.13 4.11 16.12
N ASP A 19 11.46 4.02 15.98
CA ASP A 19 12.43 4.90 16.66
C ASP A 19 12.30 6.36 16.20
N LYS A 20 11.89 6.58 14.95
CA LYS A 20 11.57 7.92 14.40
C LYS A 20 10.26 8.49 14.92
N GLY A 21 9.54 7.78 15.79
CA GLY A 21 8.28 8.22 16.39
C GLY A 21 7.09 8.20 15.43
N LEU A 22 7.19 7.51 14.29
CA LEU A 22 6.06 7.38 13.37
C LEU A 22 4.98 6.52 14.04
N ARG A 23 3.70 6.86 13.84
CA ARG A 23 2.60 6.02 14.32
C ARG A 23 2.58 4.72 13.53
N ARG A 24 2.41 3.59 14.23
CA ARG A 24 2.30 2.26 13.60
C ARG A 24 1.22 2.18 12.52
N ALA A 25 0.13 2.91 12.67
CA ALA A 25 -0.92 3.00 11.65
C ALA A 25 -0.42 3.59 10.31
N ASN A 26 0.59 4.47 10.34
CA ASN A 26 1.12 5.16 9.17
C ASN A 26 2.13 4.30 8.41
N TYR A 27 3.03 3.61 9.12
CA TYR A 27 4.06 2.79 8.46
C TYR A 27 3.67 1.30 8.33
N TYR A 28 2.59 0.88 8.99
CA TYR A 28 2.11 -0.49 8.98
C TYR A 28 0.56 -0.53 8.91
N PRO A 29 -0.02 -0.03 7.80
CA PRO A 29 -1.47 0.06 7.63
C PRO A 29 -2.12 -1.34 7.59
N PRO A 30 -3.45 -1.45 7.80
CA PRO A 30 -4.18 -2.72 7.72
C PRO A 30 -3.90 -3.54 6.45
N LEU A 31 -3.66 -2.87 5.31
CA LEU A 31 -3.26 -3.50 4.06
C LEU A 31 -1.99 -4.35 4.20
N MET A 32 -0.94 -3.85 4.87
CA MET A 32 0.31 -4.60 5.04
C MET A 32 0.08 -5.88 5.87
N ARG A 33 -0.77 -5.80 6.89
CA ARG A 33 -1.17 -6.99 7.68
C ARG A 33 -1.90 -8.02 6.83
N LEU A 34 -2.74 -7.59 5.90
CA LEU A 34 -3.47 -8.50 5.01
C LEU A 34 -2.50 -9.21 4.05
N VAL A 35 -1.60 -8.45 3.43
CA VAL A 35 -0.59 -9.00 2.50
C VAL A 35 0.29 -10.04 3.19
N GLU A 36 0.72 -9.78 4.42
CA GLU A 36 1.52 -10.73 5.21
C GLU A 36 0.74 -11.98 5.60
N ARG A 37 -0.56 -11.84 5.92
CA ARG A 37 -1.43 -13.00 6.14
C ARG A 37 -1.62 -13.85 4.90
N LEU A 38 -1.45 -13.27 3.71
CA LEU A 38 -1.44 -13.99 2.44
C LEU A 38 -0.07 -14.63 2.13
N GLY A 39 0.89 -14.57 3.07
CA GLY A 39 2.23 -15.17 2.93
C GLY A 39 3.20 -14.35 2.09
N MET A 40 2.84 -13.11 1.71
CA MET A 40 3.72 -12.23 0.95
C MET A 40 4.47 -11.30 1.90
N GLU A 41 5.80 -11.40 1.92
CA GLU A 41 6.62 -10.43 2.63
C GLU A 41 6.87 -9.20 1.73
N MET A 42 6.29 -8.06 2.12
CA MET A 42 6.49 -6.80 1.40
C MET A 42 7.37 -5.82 2.19
N ARG A 43 8.07 -4.97 1.45
CA ARG A 43 8.78 -3.81 2.01
C ARG A 43 7.76 -2.89 2.70
N PRO A 44 8.09 -2.24 3.82
CA PRO A 44 7.22 -1.23 4.39
C PRO A 44 6.95 -0.12 3.36
N PRO A 45 5.77 0.52 3.38
CA PRO A 45 5.37 1.50 2.37
C PRO A 45 6.40 2.60 2.09
N HIS A 46 7.09 3.08 3.13
CA HIS A 46 8.15 4.09 3.03
C HIS A 46 9.36 3.64 2.23
N PHE A 47 9.67 2.34 2.18
CA PHE A 47 10.82 1.77 1.48
C PHE A 47 10.44 1.07 0.17
N MET A 48 9.16 1.09 -0.18
CA MET A 48 8.63 0.47 -1.37
C MET A 48 8.94 1.35 -2.61
N PRO A 49 9.34 0.76 -3.75
CA PRO A 49 9.40 1.47 -5.02
C PRO A 49 8.05 2.12 -5.38
N PHE A 50 8.08 3.28 -6.04
CA PHE A 50 6.87 4.04 -6.35
C PHE A 50 5.81 3.21 -7.09
N HIS A 51 6.20 2.47 -8.12
CA HIS A 51 5.29 1.63 -8.90
C HIS A 51 4.65 0.51 -8.06
N GLN A 52 5.41 -0.12 -7.16
CA GLN A 52 4.87 -1.14 -6.25
C GLN A 52 3.85 -0.52 -5.28
N ALA A 53 4.13 0.67 -4.74
CA ALA A 53 3.17 1.38 -3.89
C ALA A 53 1.88 1.71 -4.65
N VAL A 54 1.97 2.20 -5.89
CA VAL A 54 0.80 2.47 -6.73
C VAL A 54 -0.04 1.21 -6.92
N LEU A 55 0.58 0.09 -7.26
CA LEU A 55 -0.13 -1.18 -7.46
C LEU A 55 -0.76 -1.69 -6.17
N VAL A 56 -0.01 -1.75 -5.08
CA VAL A 56 -0.48 -2.32 -3.80
C VAL A 56 -1.65 -1.51 -3.23
N PHE A 57 -1.49 -0.19 -3.13
CA PHE A 57 -2.56 0.67 -2.61
C PHE A 57 -3.72 0.80 -3.60
N GLY A 58 -3.43 0.84 -4.91
CA GLY A 58 -4.45 0.99 -5.93
C GLY A 58 -5.32 -0.25 -6.11
N ILE A 59 -4.73 -1.46 -6.12
CA ILE A 59 -5.48 -2.73 -6.16
C ILE A 59 -6.33 -2.86 -4.90
N TYR A 60 -5.74 -2.61 -3.73
CA TYR A 60 -6.48 -2.69 -2.47
C TYR A 60 -7.69 -1.76 -2.47
N PHE A 61 -7.48 -0.48 -2.79
CA PHE A 61 -8.56 0.49 -2.80
C PHE A 61 -9.58 0.16 -3.89
N GLY A 62 -9.15 -0.10 -5.12
CA GLY A 62 -10.03 -0.41 -6.24
C GLY A 62 -10.92 -1.62 -5.97
N VAL A 63 -10.38 -2.69 -5.39
CA VAL A 63 -11.16 -3.88 -5.04
C VAL A 63 -12.11 -3.60 -3.87
N VAL A 64 -11.60 -3.08 -2.75
CA VAL A 64 -12.44 -2.90 -1.54
C VAL A 64 -13.53 -1.86 -1.77
N TRP A 65 -13.16 -0.70 -2.31
CA TRP A 65 -14.11 0.37 -2.59
C TRP A 65 -15.04 0.02 -3.76
N GLY A 66 -14.51 -0.59 -4.83
CA GLY A 66 -15.32 -1.00 -5.97
C GLY A 66 -16.37 -2.05 -5.61
N LEU A 67 -16.01 -3.04 -4.79
CA LEU A 67 -16.97 -4.03 -4.27
C LEU A 67 -18.00 -3.39 -3.35
N LEU A 68 -17.60 -2.47 -2.48
CA LEU A 68 -18.51 -1.75 -1.61
C LEU A 68 -19.52 -0.91 -2.40
N MET A 69 -19.05 -0.16 -3.41
CA MET A 69 -19.91 0.61 -4.31
C MET A 69 -20.84 -0.29 -5.11
N TRP A 70 -20.35 -1.44 -5.57
CA TRP A 70 -21.17 -2.43 -6.26
C TRP A 70 -22.33 -2.91 -5.41
N LEU A 71 -22.06 -3.35 -4.18
CA LEU A 71 -23.06 -3.93 -3.29
C LEU A 71 -24.05 -2.91 -2.73
N LEU A 72 -23.63 -1.66 -2.55
CA LEU A 72 -24.47 -0.63 -1.92
C LEU A 72 -25.25 0.23 -2.91
N PHE A 73 -24.72 0.46 -4.11
CA PHE A 73 -25.27 1.45 -5.04
C PHE A 73 -25.34 0.94 -6.48
N TRP A 74 -24.20 0.57 -7.08
CA TRP A 74 -24.14 0.35 -8.52
C TRP A 74 -24.97 -0.85 -9.00
N SER A 75 -25.09 -1.89 -8.19
CA SER A 75 -25.92 -3.06 -8.54
C SER A 75 -27.42 -2.75 -8.53
N SER A 76 -27.90 -1.93 -7.59
CA SER A 76 -29.31 -1.49 -7.53
C SER A 76 -29.63 -0.43 -8.58
N ASP A 77 -28.65 0.41 -8.93
CA ASP A 77 -28.80 1.47 -9.93
C ASP A 77 -28.71 0.94 -11.37
N GLY A 78 -28.49 -0.37 -11.56
CA GLY A 78 -28.40 -1.00 -12.88
C GLY A 78 -27.13 -0.62 -13.65
N MET A 79 -26.08 -0.20 -12.95
CA MET A 79 -24.81 0.18 -13.59
C MET A 79 -24.18 -1.03 -14.28
N ALA A 80 -23.72 -0.82 -15.52
CA ALA A 80 -23.04 -1.88 -16.26
C ALA A 80 -21.76 -2.34 -15.53
N PRO A 81 -21.51 -3.66 -15.40
CA PRO A 81 -20.31 -4.18 -14.74
C PRO A 81 -19.00 -3.65 -15.32
N SER A 82 -18.93 -3.45 -16.64
CA SER A 82 -17.75 -2.90 -17.32
C SER A 82 -17.45 -1.46 -16.89
N THR A 83 -18.48 -0.63 -16.73
CA THR A 83 -18.34 0.74 -16.23
C THR A 83 -17.91 0.73 -14.76
N ALA A 84 -18.52 -0.11 -13.93
CA ALA A 84 -18.13 -0.26 -12.52
C ALA A 84 -16.65 -0.67 -12.38
N ILE A 85 -16.19 -1.66 -13.17
CA ILE A 85 -14.78 -2.08 -13.19
C ILE A 85 -13.87 -0.94 -13.64
N SER A 86 -14.22 -0.22 -14.71
CA SER A 86 -13.41 0.89 -15.22
C SER A 86 -13.30 2.03 -14.21
N THR A 87 -14.41 2.37 -13.54
CA THR A 87 -14.46 3.37 -12.47
C THR A 87 -13.61 2.94 -11.27
N ALA A 88 -13.72 1.68 -10.84
CA ALA A 88 -12.92 1.14 -9.75
C ALA A 88 -11.41 1.13 -10.07
N LEU A 89 -11.03 0.77 -11.30
CA LEU A 89 -9.64 0.81 -11.76
C LEU A 89 -9.09 2.24 -11.80
N ALA A 90 -9.85 3.19 -12.34
CA ALA A 90 -9.44 4.60 -12.39
C ALA A 90 -9.27 5.19 -10.99
N ALA A 91 -10.24 4.96 -10.10
CA ALA A 91 -10.18 5.43 -8.72
C ALA A 91 -9.03 4.76 -7.95
N GLY A 92 -8.84 3.46 -8.11
CA GLY A 92 -7.72 2.70 -7.55
C GLY A 92 -6.37 3.25 -8.01
N PHE A 93 -6.19 3.47 -9.32
CA PHE A 93 -4.94 4.03 -9.85
C PHE A 93 -4.63 5.42 -9.27
N LEU A 94 -5.62 6.33 -9.27
CA LEU A 94 -5.45 7.68 -8.71
C LEU A 94 -5.10 7.62 -7.22
N PHE A 95 -5.82 6.80 -6.46
CA PHE A 95 -5.54 6.60 -5.03
C PHE A 95 -4.12 6.05 -4.81
N GLY A 96 -3.72 5.05 -5.60
CA GLY A 96 -2.38 4.47 -5.55
C GLY A 96 -1.29 5.51 -5.81
N VAL A 97 -1.46 6.38 -6.81
CA VAL A 97 -0.54 7.47 -7.12
C VAL A 97 -0.43 8.47 -5.97
N VAL A 98 -1.56 8.88 -5.39
CA VAL A 98 -1.58 9.80 -4.24
C VAL A 98 -0.86 9.18 -3.05
N MET A 99 -1.16 7.92 -2.70
CA MET A 99 -0.52 7.23 -1.59
C MET A 99 0.98 7.04 -1.81
N ALA A 100 1.39 6.63 -3.01
CA ALA A 100 2.81 6.48 -3.35
C ALA A 100 3.55 7.83 -3.26
N GLY A 101 2.93 8.92 -3.73
CA GLY A 101 3.46 10.27 -3.58
C GLY A 101 3.60 10.67 -2.11
N TRP A 102 2.56 10.42 -1.30
CA TRP A 102 2.56 10.72 0.13
C TRP A 102 3.67 9.97 0.87
N TYR A 103 3.82 8.65 0.66
CA TYR A 103 4.89 7.87 1.31
C TYR A 103 6.29 8.30 0.91
N GLN A 104 6.50 8.66 -0.36
CA GLN A 104 7.79 9.17 -0.81
C GLN A 104 8.10 10.55 -0.23
N PHE A 105 7.09 11.41 -0.13
CA PHE A 105 7.21 12.69 0.55
C PHE A 105 7.52 12.50 2.04
N ASP A 106 6.78 11.62 2.72
CA ASP A 106 6.95 11.34 4.15
C ASP A 106 8.32 10.72 4.45
N ARG A 107 8.81 9.83 3.57
CA ARG A 107 10.16 9.28 3.63
C ARG A 107 11.23 10.37 3.58
N ARG A 108 11.11 11.30 2.62
CA ARG A 108 12.05 12.44 2.47
C ARG A 108 11.98 13.37 3.69
N ARG A 109 10.78 13.64 4.19
CA ARG A 109 10.55 14.47 5.39
C ARG A 109 11.26 13.88 6.62
N HIS A 110 11.22 12.57 6.79
CA HIS A 110 11.85 11.88 7.93
C HIS A 110 13.32 11.49 7.69
N LYS A 111 13.90 11.88 6.53
CA LYS A 111 15.28 11.58 6.13
C LYS A 111 15.62 10.09 6.27
N LEU A 112 14.69 9.22 5.87
CA LEU A 112 14.91 7.78 5.95
C LEU A 112 15.94 7.34 4.90
N PRO A 113 16.81 6.36 5.23
CA PRO A 113 17.79 5.80 4.30
C PRO A 113 17.09 5.07 3.14
N SER A 114 17.86 4.69 2.11
CA SER A 114 17.36 3.80 1.08
C SER A 114 17.19 2.38 1.62
N TRP A 115 16.39 1.56 0.92
CA TRP A 115 16.19 0.15 1.31
C TRP A 115 17.50 -0.65 1.26
N GLU A 116 18.35 -0.33 0.30
CA GLU A 116 19.64 -0.97 0.06
C GLU A 116 20.66 -0.64 1.16
N ALA A 117 20.44 0.44 1.93
CA ALA A 117 21.30 0.88 3.01
C ALA A 117 20.86 0.37 4.40
N LEU A 118 19.86 -0.52 4.47
CA LEU A 118 19.35 -1.15 5.70
C LEU A 118 19.97 -2.52 5.99
#